data_AF-A0AB36KV38-F1
#
_entry.id   AF-A0AB36KV38-F1
#
_cell.length_a   1.000
_cell.length_b   1.000
_cell.length_c   1.000
_cell.angle_alpha   90.00
_cell.angle_beta   90.00
_cell.angle_gamma   90.00
#
_symmetry.space_group_name_H-M   'P 1'
#
loop_
_entity.id
_entity.type
_entity.pdbx_description
1 polymer ?
#
loop_
_entity_poly.entity_id
_entity_poly.type
_entity_poly.pdbx_seq_one_letter_code
_entity_poly.pdbx_strand_id
1 'polypeptide(L)'
;MLKRCLLLVMSMSLGGCWSLMIHLDGERCIYPGTRQGWAWGTHNGGQSWPILLDVPFSLALDTLLLPYDLTAFLPENLGGDEHKCQFSGGLNVLG
;
A
#
# COMPACT_ATOMS: atom_id res chain seq x y z
N MET A 1 -13.33 24.22 13.38
CA MET A 1 -12.17 23.72 12.59
C MET A 1 -11.60 22.42 13.15
N LEU A 2 -11.33 22.31 14.46
CA LEU A 2 -10.83 21.08 15.08
C LEU A 2 -11.67 19.81 14.78
N LYS A 3 -13.00 19.88 14.84
CA LYS A 3 -13.90 18.76 14.53
C LYS A 3 -13.76 18.24 13.09
N ARG A 4 -13.47 19.13 12.12
CA ARG A 4 -13.22 18.75 10.72
C ARG A 4 -11.87 18.05 10.56
N CYS A 5 -10.83 18.57 11.23
CA CYS A 5 -9.53 17.90 11.24
C CYS A 5 -9.61 16.52 11.90
N LEU A 6 -10.36 16.40 13.01
CA LEU A 6 -10.49 15.13 13.73
C LEU A 6 -11.27 14.08 12.91
N LEU A 7 -12.31 14.49 12.19
CA LEU A 7 -13.02 13.63 11.25
C LEU A 7 -12.14 13.20 10.07
N LEU A 8 -11.35 14.11 9.51
CA LEU A 8 -10.39 13.80 8.45
C LEU A 8 -9.33 12.80 8.94
N VAL A 9 -8.71 13.07 10.08
CA VAL A 9 -7.71 12.18 10.68
C VAL A 9 -8.31 10.81 10.95
N MET A 10 -9.48 10.72 11.61
CA MET A 10 -10.14 9.44 11.83
C MET A 10 -10.49 8.72 10.52
N SER A 11 -11.01 9.42 9.51
CA SER A 11 -11.30 8.80 8.21
C SER A 11 -10.04 8.30 7.49
N MET A 12 -8.90 8.97 7.69
CA MET A 12 -7.60 8.51 7.21
C MET A 12 -7.07 7.34 8.04
N SER A 13 -7.31 7.32 9.35
CA SER A 13 -6.92 6.22 10.25
C SER A 13 -7.69 4.92 10.00
N LEU A 14 -8.90 5.02 9.41
CA LEU A 14 -9.70 3.86 9.01
C LEU A 14 -9.34 3.32 7.61
N GLY A 15 -8.52 4.03 6.83
CA GLY A 15 -8.09 3.63 5.50
C GLY A 15 -6.58 3.39 5.42
N GLY A 16 -6.14 2.76 4.33
CA GLY A 16 -4.75 2.36 4.13
C GLY A 16 -4.39 1.09 4.90
N CYS A 17 -5.38 0.24 5.18
CA CYS A 17 -5.18 -0.97 5.97
C CYS A 17 -4.13 -1.90 5.33
N TRP A 18 -4.16 -2.08 4.00
CA TRP A 18 -3.17 -2.90 3.31
C TRP A 18 -1.78 -2.29 3.39
N SER A 19 -1.67 -1.00 3.11
CA SER A 19 -0.40 -0.27 3.23
C SER A 19 0.19 -0.38 4.64
N LEU A 20 -0.61 -0.13 5.67
CA LEU A 20 -0.16 -0.23 7.06
C LEU A 20 0.29 -1.64 7.41
N MET A 21 -0.51 -2.65 7.09
CA MET A 21 -0.20 -4.04 7.41
C MET A 21 1.11 -4.50 6.77
N ILE A 22 1.32 -4.18 5.48
CA ILE A 22 2.53 -4.59 4.76
C ILE A 22 3.77 -3.86 5.29
N HIS A 23 3.69 -2.55 5.53
CA HIS A 23 4.83 -1.81 6.07
C HIS A 23 5.15 -2.20 7.53
N LEU A 24 4.16 -2.62 8.32
CA LEU A 24 4.40 -3.19 9.65
C LEU A 24 5.12 -4.54 9.60
N ASP A 25 4.98 -5.29 8.50
CA ASP A 25 5.75 -6.51 8.23
C ASP A 25 7.19 -6.21 7.77
N GLY A 26 7.51 -4.94 7.52
CA GLY A 26 8.85 -4.48 7.13
C GLY A 26 9.13 -4.55 5.64
N GLU A 27 8.11 -4.78 4.80
CA GLU A 27 8.23 -4.76 3.34
C GLU A 27 8.59 -3.37 2.82
N ARG A 28 9.53 -3.32 1.88
CA ARG A 28 10.12 -2.08 1.32
C ARG A 28 9.96 -2.00 -0.18
N CYS A 29 8.75 -2.28 -0.64
CA CYS A 29 8.45 -2.41 -2.06
C CYS A 29 7.61 -1.24 -2.54
N ILE A 30 7.81 -0.78 -3.77
CA ILE A 30 7.09 0.38 -4.31
C ILE A 30 5.57 0.15 -4.37
N TYR A 31 4.81 0.98 -3.64
CA TYR A 31 3.34 0.98 -3.58
C TYR A 31 2.76 -0.39 -3.19
N PRO A 32 3.20 -0.99 -2.07
CA PRO A 32 2.92 -2.38 -1.80
C PRO A 32 1.45 -2.58 -1.40
N GLY A 33 0.90 -1.68 -0.57
CA GLY A 33 -0.51 -1.72 -0.15
C GLY A 33 -1.48 -1.52 -1.29
N THR A 34 -1.18 -0.56 -2.15
CA THR A 34 -1.96 -0.25 -3.36
C THR A 34 -2.02 -1.45 -4.29
N ARG A 35 -0.86 -2.07 -4.56
CA ARG A 35 -0.76 -3.26 -5.42
C ARG A 35 -1.55 -4.43 -4.84
N GLN A 36 -1.40 -4.71 -3.55
CA GLN A 36 -2.10 -5.83 -2.90
C GLN A 36 -3.61 -5.60 -2.88
N GLY A 37 -4.06 -4.42 -2.48
CA GLY A 37 -5.48 -4.05 -2.47
C GLY A 37 -6.11 -4.16 -3.87
N TRP A 38 -5.38 -3.75 -4.91
CA TRP A 38 -5.84 -3.90 -6.29
C TRP A 38 -5.93 -5.36 -6.72
N ALA A 39 -4.87 -6.15 -6.48
CA ALA A 39 -4.81 -7.56 -6.87
C ALA A 39 -5.93 -8.37 -6.21
N TRP A 40 -6.21 -8.11 -4.94
CA TRP A 40 -7.26 -8.80 -4.19
C TRP A 40 -8.64 -8.30 -4.55
N GLY A 41 -8.83 -6.99 -4.71
CA GLY A 41 -10.13 -6.39 -5.04
C GLY A 41 -10.61 -6.70 -6.46
N THR A 42 -9.69 -7.01 -7.38
CA THR A 42 -9.99 -7.42 -8.76
C THR A 42 -10.01 -8.94 -8.97
N HIS A 43 -9.63 -9.72 -7.95
CA HIS A 43 -9.63 -11.18 -7.99
C HIS A 43 -11.04 -11.77 -8.23
N ASN A 44 -11.12 -12.98 -8.79
CA ASN A 44 -12.37 -13.73 -9.02
C ASN A 44 -13.49 -12.94 -9.73
N GLY A 45 -13.16 -12.06 -10.68
CA GLY A 45 -14.15 -11.28 -11.43
C GLY A 45 -14.82 -10.16 -10.62
N GLY A 46 -14.14 -9.63 -9.59
CA GLY A 46 -14.61 -8.46 -8.84
C GLY A 46 -15.60 -8.77 -7.71
N GLN A 47 -15.76 -10.03 -7.32
CA GLN A 47 -16.58 -10.39 -6.15
C GLN A 47 -16.02 -9.81 -4.84
N SER A 48 -14.73 -9.50 -4.82
CA SER A 48 -13.99 -8.85 -3.74
C SER A 48 -13.91 -7.31 -3.88
N TRP A 49 -14.74 -6.69 -4.73
CA TRP A 49 -14.70 -5.24 -4.97
C TRP A 49 -14.73 -4.34 -3.72
N PRO A 50 -15.34 -4.69 -2.56
CA PRO A 50 -15.30 -3.81 -1.40
C PRO A 50 -13.87 -3.55 -0.90
N ILE A 51 -12.92 -4.45 -1.18
CA ILE A 51 -11.48 -4.28 -0.89
C ILE A 51 -10.90 -3.08 -1.66
N LEU A 52 -11.45 -2.76 -2.84
CA LEU A 52 -11.00 -1.62 -3.65
C LEU A 52 -11.25 -0.27 -2.96
N LEU A 53 -12.14 -0.21 -1.96
CA LEU A 53 -12.37 1.02 -1.19
C LEU A 53 -11.11 1.46 -0.42
N ASP A 54 -10.25 0.51 -0.03
CA ASP A 54 -9.01 0.82 0.68
C ASP A 54 -7.88 1.30 -0.25
N VAL A 55 -7.95 0.95 -1.53
CA VAL A 55 -6.90 1.26 -2.53
C VAL A 55 -6.51 2.74 -2.60
N PRO A 56 -7.44 3.73 -2.67
CA PRO A 56 -7.04 5.15 -2.69
C PRO A 56 -6.37 5.61 -1.40
N PHE A 57 -6.72 5.02 -0.25
CA PHE A 57 -6.09 5.34 1.02
C PHE A 57 -4.72 4.68 1.16
N SER A 58 -4.60 3.42 0.72
CA SER A 58 -3.33 2.72 0.60
C SER A 58 -2.38 3.45 -0.37
N LEU A 59 -2.88 4.01 -1.48
CA LEU A 59 -2.08 4.85 -2.39
C LEU A 59 -1.56 6.11 -1.70
N ALA A 60 -2.40 6.78 -0.91
CA ALA A 60 -1.97 7.96 -0.17
C ALA A 60 -0.89 7.60 0.87
N LEU A 61 -1.09 6.51 1.63
CA LEU A 61 -0.14 6.08 2.65
C LEU A 61 1.17 5.56 2.05
N ASP A 62 1.10 4.74 1.00
CA ASP A 62 2.28 4.29 0.26
C ASP A 62 3.06 5.47 -0.33
N THR A 63 2.38 6.53 -0.81
CA THR A 63 3.05 7.74 -1.29
C THR A 63 3.81 8.46 -0.16
N LEU A 64 3.27 8.46 1.05
CA LEU A 64 3.96 9.02 2.22
C LEU A 64 5.15 8.16 2.65
N LEU A 65 5.06 6.85 2.48
CA LEU A 65 6.10 5.87 2.84
C LEU A 65 7.11 5.59 1.71
N LEU A 66 6.92 6.17 0.53
CA LEU A 66 7.81 6.01 -0.62
C LEU A 66 9.30 6.26 -0.30
N PRO A 67 9.70 7.26 0.52
CA PRO A 67 11.11 7.41 0.90
C PRO A 67 11.67 6.21 1.66
N TYR A 68 10.84 5.54 2.48
CA TYR A 68 11.22 4.31 3.18
C TYR A 68 11.34 3.14 2.19
N ASP A 69 10.40 2.97 1.27
CA ASP A 69 10.47 1.93 0.24
C ASP A 69 11.72 2.09 -0.64
N LEU A 70 12.07 3.33 -0.98
CA LEU A 70 13.24 3.60 -1.80
C LEU A 70 14.57 3.21 -1.13
N THR A 71 14.58 3.01 0.20
CA THR A 71 15.77 2.49 0.90
C THR A 71 16.13 1.08 0.46
N ALA A 72 15.18 0.30 -0.07
CA ALA A 72 15.48 -1.03 -0.61
C ALA A 72 16.49 -0.98 -1.77
N PHE A 73 16.50 0.10 -2.56
CA PHE A 73 17.42 0.25 -3.68
C PHE A 73 18.82 0.76 -3.28
N LEU A 74 19.05 1.00 -2.00
CA LEU A 74 20.39 1.37 -1.52
C LEU A 74 21.32 0.14 -1.59
N PRO A 75 22.65 0.37 -1.67
CA PRO A 75 23.63 -0.68 -1.40
C PRO A 75 23.39 -1.36 -0.04
N GLU A 76 23.70 -2.65 0.10
CA GLU A 76 23.51 -3.38 1.36
C GLU A 76 24.21 -2.70 2.55
N ASN A 77 25.38 -2.09 2.33
CA ASN A 77 26.13 -1.37 3.35
C ASN A 77 25.51 -0.02 3.77
N LEU A 78 24.41 0.39 3.13
CA LEU A 78 23.65 1.61 3.42
C LEU A 78 22.19 1.29 3.82
N GLY A 79 21.89 0.03 4.16
CA GLY A 79 20.55 -0.39 4.54
C GLY A 79 19.67 -0.80 3.35
N GLY A 80 20.29 -1.17 2.23
CA GLY A 80 19.62 -1.79 1.08
C GLY A 80 18.80 -3.03 1.43
N ASP A 81 18.00 -3.47 0.47
CA ASP A 81 17.23 -4.70 0.57
C ASP A 81 17.27 -5.50 -0.75
N GLU A 82 17.80 -6.72 -0.73
CA GLU A 82 17.76 -7.62 -1.90
C GLU A 82 16.47 -8.45 -1.98
N HIS A 83 15.54 -8.31 -1.02
CA HIS A 83 14.28 -9.06 -1.05
C HIS A 83 13.48 -8.70 -2.31
N LYS A 84 13.11 -9.73 -3.08
CA LYS A 84 12.28 -9.55 -4.27
C LYS A 84 10.85 -9.29 -3.85
N CYS A 85 10.30 -8.16 -4.28
CA CYS A 85 8.89 -7.84 -4.12
C CYS A 85 8.00 -8.90 -4.79
N GLN A 86 7.46 -9.83 -4.01
CA GLN A 86 6.55 -10.87 -4.49
C GLN A 86 5.11 -10.40 -4.37
N PHE A 87 4.64 -9.69 -5.38
CA PHE A 87 3.23 -9.36 -5.48
C PHE A 87 2.50 -10.46 -6.27
N SER A 88 1.67 -11.24 -5.56
CA SER A 88 0.72 -12.16 -6.19
C SER A 88 -0.30 -11.36 -7.02
N GLY A 89 -0.04 -11.26 -8.32
CA GLY A 89 -0.86 -10.48 -9.25
C GLY A 89 -0.37 -9.04 -9.34
N GLY A 90 0.29 -8.70 -10.45
CA GLY A 90 0.59 -7.32 -10.76
C GLY A 90 -0.69 -6.48 -10.90
N LEU A 91 -0.52 -5.16 -10.95
CA LEU A 91 -1.53 -4.21 -11.42
C LEU A 91 -1.93 -4.56 -12.86
N ASN A 92 -2.74 -5.60 -13.07
CA ASN A 92 -3.44 -5.88 -14.32
C ASN A 92 -4.53 -4.81 -14.45
N VAL A 93 -4.10 -3.61 -14.84
CA VAL A 93 -4.97 -2.48 -15.21
C VAL A 93 -5.50 -2.68 -16.64
N LEU A 94 -4.91 -3.61 -17.39
CA LEU A 94 -5.32 -4.02 -18.72
C LEU A 94 -5.42 -5.55 -18.72
N GLY A 95 -6.64 -6.07 -18.83
CA GLY A 95 -6.85 -7.43 -19.34
C GLY A 95 -6.52 -7.49 -20.82
#